data_AF-A0A067BFZ8-F1
#
_entry.id   AF-A0A067BFZ8-F1
#
_cell.length_a   1.000
_cell.length_b   1.000
_cell.length_c   1.000
_cell.angle_alpha   90.00
_cell.angle_beta   90.00
_cell.angle_gamma   90.00
#
_symmetry.space_group_name_H-M   'P 1'
#
loop_
_entity.id
_entity.type
_entity.pdbx_description
1 polymer ?
#
loop_
_entity_poly.entity_id
_entity_poly.type
_entity_poly.pdbx_seq_one_letter_code
_entity_poly.pdbx_strand_id
1 'polypeptide(L)'
;APADAKERDVALARYRYFLFPFVQTLYAVAPHEKALVACLATQFLALLGDVRDATPLPALTDYVIRDIAVDPTHCADCKILREFLNDGAMRRRVGRLAALCDVVRGTLHAHPTRLRAIKCQGSESDDEDSIEKEEQPGCVSRCAFYRYTTQQNELDEDIRMVAAVDAILASRSPKLQRCSDDHHDH
;
A
#
# COMPACT_ATOMS: atom_id res chain seq x y z
N ALA A 1 -27.04 -7.72 -4.29
CA ALA A 1 -27.13 -8.12 -5.72
C ALA A 1 -25.89 -7.62 -6.47
N PRO A 2 -25.49 -8.20 -7.63
CA PRO A 2 -24.31 -7.74 -8.37
C PRO A 2 -24.40 -6.28 -8.87
N ALA A 3 -25.60 -5.68 -8.93
CA ALA A 3 -25.78 -4.25 -9.20
C ALA A 3 -25.27 -3.37 -8.04
N ASP A 4 -25.52 -3.75 -6.79
CA ASP A 4 -25.09 -3.01 -5.58
C ASP A 4 -23.57 -2.98 -5.44
N ALA A 5 -22.88 -4.04 -5.84
CA ALA A 5 -21.42 -4.11 -5.79
C ALA A 5 -20.78 -3.11 -6.77
N LYS A 6 -21.28 -3.05 -8.00
CA LYS A 6 -20.79 -2.11 -9.01
C LYS A 6 -21.08 -0.65 -8.63
N GLU A 7 -22.24 -0.38 -8.05
CA GLU A 7 -22.58 0.96 -7.55
C GLU A 7 -21.71 1.37 -6.36
N ARG A 8 -21.41 0.42 -5.46
CA ARG A 8 -20.45 0.63 -4.37
C ARG A 8 -19.05 0.91 -4.88
N ASP A 9 -18.57 0.17 -5.89
CA ASP A 9 -17.23 0.40 -6.48
C ASP A 9 -17.13 1.78 -7.15
N VAL A 10 -18.16 2.18 -7.91
CA VAL A 10 -18.23 3.51 -8.54
C VAL A 10 -18.30 4.61 -7.49
N ALA A 11 -19.07 4.39 -6.42
CA ALA A 11 -19.07 5.29 -5.28
C ALA A 11 -17.65 5.39 -4.73
N LEU A 12 -17.06 4.30 -4.24
CA LEU A 12 -15.71 4.26 -3.65
C LEU A 12 -14.69 5.00 -4.52
N ALA A 13 -14.65 4.74 -5.83
CA ALA A 13 -13.77 5.46 -6.74
C ALA A 13 -13.99 6.99 -6.73
N ARG A 14 -15.25 7.46 -6.80
CA ARG A 14 -15.55 8.90 -6.69
C ARG A 14 -15.11 9.48 -5.35
N TYR A 15 -15.25 8.72 -4.26
CA TYR A 15 -14.85 9.18 -2.93
C TYR A 15 -13.32 9.26 -2.79
N ARG A 16 -12.59 8.25 -3.27
CA ARG A 16 -11.11 8.23 -3.29
C ARG A 16 -10.54 9.42 -4.05
N TYR A 17 -11.01 9.63 -5.29
CA TYR A 17 -10.39 10.60 -6.19
C TYR A 17 -10.90 12.04 -6.06
N PHE A 18 -12.12 12.24 -5.54
CA PHE A 18 -12.70 13.58 -5.46
C PHE A 18 -13.01 14.02 -4.03
N LEU A 19 -13.75 13.21 -3.27
CA LEU A 19 -14.26 13.69 -1.99
C LEU A 19 -13.17 13.76 -0.90
N PHE A 20 -12.28 12.78 -0.81
CA PHE A 20 -11.21 12.79 0.19
C PHE A 20 -10.25 13.98 0.01
N PRO A 21 -9.67 14.23 -1.19
CA PRO A 21 -8.85 15.42 -1.41
C PRO A 21 -9.61 16.73 -1.16
N PHE A 22 -10.91 16.77 -1.48
CA PHE A 22 -11.74 17.93 -1.21
C PHE A 22 -11.92 18.19 0.29
N VAL A 23 -12.19 17.15 1.10
CA VAL A 23 -12.30 17.28 2.57
C VAL A 23 -10.98 17.74 3.18
N GLN A 24 -9.84 17.19 2.73
CA GLN A 24 -8.53 17.63 3.17
C GLN A 24 -8.25 19.10 2.81
N THR A 25 -8.55 19.49 1.57
CA THR A 25 -8.37 20.86 1.08
C THR A 25 -9.24 21.82 1.87
N LEU A 26 -10.54 21.51 2.01
CA LEU A 26 -11.50 22.34 2.75
C LEU A 26 -11.10 22.49 4.22
N TYR A 27 -10.61 21.43 4.86
CA TYR A 27 -10.07 21.49 6.21
C TYR A 27 -8.88 22.45 6.33
N ALA A 28 -8.00 22.49 5.32
CA ALA A 28 -6.84 23.35 5.30
C ALA A 28 -7.17 24.83 4.99
N VAL A 29 -8.06 25.09 4.02
CA VAL A 29 -8.31 26.46 3.53
C VAL A 29 -9.46 27.18 4.23
N ALA A 30 -10.40 26.44 4.83
CA ALA A 30 -11.59 27.00 5.45
C ALA A 30 -11.81 26.43 6.88
N PRO A 31 -10.90 26.71 7.83
CA PRO A 31 -10.98 26.16 9.19
C PRO A 31 -12.24 26.61 9.97
N HIS A 32 -12.92 27.67 9.50
CA HIS A 32 -14.16 28.18 10.06
C HIS A 32 -15.40 27.40 9.62
N GLU A 33 -15.35 26.69 8.48
CA GLU A 33 -16.46 25.88 7.92
C GLU A 33 -16.57 24.52 8.64
N LYS A 34 -16.67 24.57 9.96
CA LYS A 34 -16.53 23.39 10.81
C LYS A 34 -17.65 22.38 10.58
N ALA A 35 -18.88 22.87 10.44
CA ALA A 35 -20.06 22.04 10.22
C ALA A 35 -20.01 21.31 8.87
N LEU A 36 -19.60 22.00 7.80
CA LEU A 36 -19.51 21.41 6.46
C LEU A 36 -18.46 20.29 6.41
N VAL A 37 -17.25 20.56 6.91
CA VAL A 37 -16.19 19.54 6.98
C VAL A 37 -16.61 18.34 7.82
N ALA A 38 -17.27 18.56 8.98
CA ALA A 38 -17.75 17.46 9.83
C ALA A 38 -18.85 16.63 9.15
N CYS A 39 -19.77 17.29 8.44
CA CYS A 39 -20.82 16.62 7.68
C CYS A 39 -20.23 15.74 6.56
N LEU A 40 -19.30 16.27 5.77
CA LEU A 40 -18.64 15.54 4.69
C LEU A 40 -17.77 14.39 5.22
N ALA A 41 -17.02 14.62 6.29
CA ALA A 41 -16.22 13.60 6.97
C ALA A 41 -17.10 12.45 7.51
N THR A 42 -18.25 12.75 8.09
CA THR A 42 -19.19 11.74 8.59
C THR A 42 -19.78 10.91 7.44
N GLN A 43 -20.16 11.56 6.34
CA GLN A 43 -20.64 10.85 5.14
C GLN A 43 -19.55 9.96 4.53
N PHE A 44 -18.29 10.43 4.53
CA PHE A 44 -17.14 9.64 4.07
C PHE A 44 -16.97 8.36 4.89
N LEU A 45 -17.01 8.49 6.22
CA LEU A 45 -16.87 7.34 7.12
C LEU A 45 -18.06 6.38 7.03
N ALA A 46 -19.28 6.88 6.83
CA ALA A 46 -20.46 6.03 6.68
C ALA A 46 -20.37 5.13 5.43
N LEU A 47 -19.78 5.64 4.34
CA LEU A 47 -19.58 4.85 3.12
C LEU A 47 -18.46 3.80 3.29
N LEU A 48 -17.39 4.17 3.97
CA LEU A 48 -16.28 3.27 4.29
C LEU A 48 -16.55 2.47 5.57
N GLY A 49 -17.82 2.33 5.98
CA GLY A 49 -18.24 1.88 7.30
C GLY A 49 -17.55 0.62 7.83
N ASP A 50 -17.24 -0.33 6.94
CA ASP A 50 -16.60 -1.60 7.30
C ASP A 50 -15.07 -1.61 7.09
N VAL A 51 -14.50 -0.58 6.46
CA VAL A 51 -13.05 -0.50 6.19
C VAL A 51 -12.26 -0.41 7.50
N ARG A 52 -12.82 0.25 8.53
CA ARG A 52 -12.19 0.31 9.85
C ARG A 52 -11.92 -1.06 10.45
N ASP A 53 -12.84 -1.98 10.22
CA ASP A 53 -12.80 -3.34 10.75
C ASP A 53 -12.39 -4.35 9.67
N ALA A 54 -11.92 -3.87 8.52
CA ALA A 54 -11.51 -4.73 7.43
C ALA A 54 -10.32 -5.58 7.88
N THR A 55 -10.49 -6.90 7.76
CA THR A 55 -9.39 -7.83 8.00
C THR A 55 -8.36 -7.68 6.88
N PRO A 56 -7.05 -7.56 7.19
CA PRO A 56 -6.01 -7.57 6.17
C PRO A 56 -6.15 -8.77 5.26
N LEU A 57 -5.83 -8.62 3.97
CA LEU A 57 -5.84 -9.77 3.08
C LEU A 57 -4.79 -10.80 3.55
N PRO A 58 -5.05 -12.11 3.41
CA PRO A 58 -4.06 -13.12 3.77
C PRO A 58 -2.76 -12.90 3.00
N ALA A 59 -1.64 -12.91 3.71
CA ALA A 59 -0.33 -12.69 3.10
C ALA A 59 -0.06 -13.72 1.99
N LEU A 60 0.31 -13.22 0.81
CA LEU A 60 0.65 -14.06 -0.33
C LEU A 60 2.06 -14.64 -0.16
N THR A 61 2.17 -15.95 0.02
CA THR A 61 3.45 -16.62 0.26
C THR A 61 4.02 -17.32 -0.98
N ASP A 62 3.25 -17.42 -2.05
CA ASP A 62 3.58 -18.22 -3.24
C ASP A 62 4.81 -17.71 -4.01
N TYR A 63 5.16 -16.43 -3.85
CA TYR A 63 6.35 -15.83 -4.44
C TYR A 63 7.52 -15.72 -3.45
N VAL A 64 7.46 -16.41 -2.31
CA VAL A 64 8.58 -16.50 -1.37
C VAL A 64 9.54 -17.61 -1.81
N ILE A 65 10.82 -17.28 -2.02
CA ILE A 65 11.86 -18.20 -2.47
C ILE A 65 12.97 -18.28 -1.39
N ARG A 66 12.80 -19.17 -0.41
CA ARG A 66 13.74 -19.28 0.74
C ARG A 66 14.93 -20.19 0.48
N ASP A 67 14.77 -21.15 -0.43
CA ASP A 67 15.71 -22.24 -0.69
C ASP A 67 16.88 -21.84 -1.61
N ILE A 68 16.81 -20.66 -2.26
CA ILE A 68 17.97 -20.08 -2.93
C ILE A 68 18.88 -19.44 -1.88
N ALA A 69 20.09 -19.97 -1.72
CA ALA A 69 21.06 -19.49 -0.74
C ALA A 69 21.83 -18.27 -1.27
N VAL A 70 21.53 -17.10 -0.71
CA VAL A 70 22.29 -15.85 -0.91
C VAL A 70 22.68 -15.32 0.46
N ASP A 71 23.97 -15.08 0.68
CA ASP A 71 24.46 -14.50 1.92
C ASP A 71 24.19 -12.98 1.94
N PRO A 72 23.28 -12.49 2.81
CA PRO A 72 22.94 -11.06 2.86
C PRO A 72 24.08 -10.18 3.42
N THR A 73 25.14 -10.77 4.00
CA THR A 73 26.26 -10.01 4.58
C THR A 73 27.37 -9.69 3.58
N HIS A 74 27.36 -10.34 2.41
CA HIS A 74 28.38 -10.17 1.37
C HIS A 74 28.43 -8.73 0.82
N CYS A 75 27.30 -8.18 0.38
CA CYS A 75 27.19 -6.80 -0.10
C CYS A 75 25.73 -6.32 -0.11
N ALA A 76 25.52 -5.04 -0.43
CA ALA A 76 24.19 -4.44 -0.53
C ALA A 76 23.28 -5.18 -1.52
N ASP A 77 23.79 -5.57 -2.70
CA ASP A 77 22.99 -6.30 -3.70
C ASP A 77 22.54 -7.67 -3.20
N CYS A 78 23.41 -8.40 -2.49
CA CYS A 78 23.06 -9.70 -1.92
C CYS A 78 22.00 -9.56 -0.82
N LYS A 79 22.12 -8.54 0.04
CA LYS A 79 21.10 -8.20 1.04
C LYS A 79 19.76 -7.91 0.37
N ILE A 80 19.79 -7.03 -0.62
CA ILE A 80 18.64 -6.63 -1.43
C ILE A 80 17.99 -7.83 -2.11
N LEU A 81 18.78 -8.71 -2.73
CA LEU A 81 18.26 -9.91 -3.38
C LEU A 81 17.63 -10.83 -2.34
N ARG A 82 18.27 -11.03 -1.18
CA ARG A 82 17.74 -11.86 -0.11
C ARG A 82 16.41 -11.33 0.42
N GLU A 83 16.29 -10.02 0.64
CA GLU A 83 15.04 -9.37 1.01
C GLU A 83 13.97 -9.57 -0.06
N PHE A 84 14.31 -9.34 -1.33
CA PHE A 84 13.41 -9.57 -2.47
C PHE A 84 12.92 -11.01 -2.52
N LEU A 85 13.80 -12.01 -2.39
CA LEU A 85 13.43 -13.42 -2.41
C LEU A 85 12.49 -13.80 -1.26
N ASN A 86 12.64 -13.17 -0.10
CA ASN A 86 11.80 -13.41 1.08
C ASN A 86 10.45 -12.68 1.04
N ASP A 87 10.31 -11.65 0.22
CA ASP A 87 9.09 -10.84 0.12
C ASP A 87 8.07 -11.47 -0.84
N GLY A 88 7.03 -12.09 -0.30
CA GLY A 88 5.94 -12.70 -1.07
C GLY A 88 5.01 -11.69 -1.76
N ALA A 89 5.04 -10.43 -1.34
CA ALA A 89 4.26 -9.33 -1.93
C ALA A 89 5.00 -8.62 -3.07
N MET A 90 6.27 -8.98 -3.34
CA MET A 90 7.07 -8.42 -4.43
C MET A 90 7.47 -9.49 -5.44
N ARG A 91 6.94 -9.37 -6.66
CA ARG A 91 7.27 -10.27 -7.78
C ARG A 91 8.34 -9.71 -8.70
N ARG A 92 8.44 -8.38 -8.84
CA ARG A 92 9.40 -7.70 -9.71
C ARG A 92 10.13 -6.61 -8.93
N ARG A 93 11.44 -6.54 -9.12
CA ARG A 93 12.31 -5.50 -8.56
C ARG A 93 13.08 -4.81 -9.67
N VAL A 94 12.95 -3.49 -9.75
CA VAL A 94 13.74 -2.66 -10.68
C VAL A 94 15.13 -2.40 -10.09
N GLY A 95 16.15 -2.42 -10.93
CA GLY A 95 17.53 -2.13 -10.57
C GLY A 95 18.49 -2.39 -11.72
N ARG A 96 19.62 -1.65 -11.74
CA ARG A 96 20.66 -1.77 -12.77
C ARG A 96 21.32 -3.15 -12.74
N LEU A 97 20.88 -4.06 -13.62
CA LEU A 97 21.41 -5.43 -13.65
C LEU A 97 22.91 -5.47 -13.97
N ALA A 98 23.40 -4.51 -14.77
CA ALA A 98 24.82 -4.38 -15.10
C ALA A 98 25.70 -4.10 -13.87
N ALA A 99 25.16 -3.45 -12.84
CA ALA A 99 25.87 -3.08 -11.62
C ALA A 99 25.79 -4.15 -10.52
N LEU A 100 25.04 -5.24 -10.73
CA LEU A 100 24.90 -6.30 -9.73
C LEU A 100 26.22 -7.03 -9.49
N CYS A 101 26.48 -7.36 -8.23
CA CYS A 101 27.60 -8.20 -7.87
C CYS A 101 27.54 -9.60 -8.53
N ASP A 102 28.70 -10.25 -8.65
CA ASP A 102 28.82 -11.54 -9.34
C ASP A 102 28.03 -12.67 -8.67
N VAL A 103 27.86 -12.63 -7.34
CA VAL A 103 27.04 -13.60 -6.59
C VAL A 103 25.58 -13.51 -7.02
N VAL A 104 25.03 -12.30 -7.10
CA VAL A 104 23.64 -12.10 -7.55
C VAL A 104 23.51 -12.52 -9.01
N ARG A 105 24.43 -12.11 -9.89
CA ARG A 105 24.40 -12.49 -11.31
C ARG A 105 24.47 -14.00 -11.50
N GLY A 106 25.37 -14.67 -10.79
CA GLY A 106 25.50 -16.12 -10.76
C GLY A 106 24.23 -16.80 -10.26
N THR A 107 23.57 -16.24 -9.24
CA THR A 107 22.28 -16.74 -8.73
C THR A 107 21.18 -16.67 -9.80
N LEU A 108 21.07 -15.55 -10.51
CA LEU A 108 20.10 -15.41 -11.60
C LEU A 108 20.36 -16.42 -12.73
N HIS A 109 21.63 -16.65 -13.08
CA HIS A 109 22.00 -17.64 -14.08
C HIS A 109 21.76 -19.09 -13.63
N ALA A 110 21.95 -19.39 -12.34
CA ALA A 110 21.76 -20.73 -11.79
C ALA A 110 20.29 -21.14 -11.65
N HIS A 111 19.37 -20.16 -11.56
CA HIS A 111 17.94 -20.41 -11.32
C HIS A 111 17.01 -19.79 -12.38
N PRO A 112 17.20 -20.06 -13.68
CA PRO A 112 16.50 -19.37 -14.76
C PRO A 112 14.99 -19.68 -14.85
N THR A 113 14.55 -20.78 -14.23
CA THR A 113 13.12 -21.17 -14.17
C THR A 113 12.38 -20.52 -13.01
N ARG A 114 13.10 -19.82 -12.13
CA ARG A 114 12.56 -19.21 -10.89
C ARG A 114 12.80 -17.72 -10.82
N LEU A 115 13.91 -17.27 -11.39
CA LEU A 115 14.32 -15.87 -11.45
C LEU A 115 14.65 -15.51 -12.89
N ARG A 116 14.21 -14.32 -13.29
CA ARG A 116 14.46 -13.80 -14.61
C ARG A 116 14.97 -12.37 -14.56
N ALA A 117 16.07 -12.13 -15.24
CA ALA A 117 16.51 -10.80 -15.63
C ALA A 117 15.64 -10.29 -16.80
N ILE A 118 14.98 -9.16 -16.63
CA ILE A 118 14.20 -8.48 -17.66
C ILE A 118 14.88 -7.17 -17.97
N LYS A 119 15.27 -7.01 -19.24
CA LYS A 119 15.68 -5.72 -19.80
C LYS A 119 14.45 -5.00 -20.33
N CYS A 120 14.18 -3.79 -19.85
CA CYS A 120 13.15 -2.95 -20.43
C CYS A 120 13.62 -2.48 -21.81
N GLN A 121 13.01 -2.98 -22.89
CA GLN A 121 13.29 -2.50 -24.24
C GLN A 121 12.60 -1.13 -24.43
N GLY A 122 13.37 -0.11 -24.82
CA GLY A 122 12.83 1.20 -25.21
C GLY A 122 12.99 2.32 -24.18
N SER A 123 13.63 2.06 -23.03
CA SER A 123 14.09 3.13 -22.14
C SER A 123 15.38 3.71 -22.70
N GLU A 124 15.43 5.01 -22.98
CA GLU A 124 16.68 5.72 -23.33
C GLU A 124 17.68 5.73 -22.16
N SER A 125 17.24 5.38 -20.95
CA SER A 125 18.10 5.08 -19.83
C SER A 125 18.24 3.57 -19.63
N ASP A 126 19.49 3.09 -19.50
CA ASP A 126 19.83 1.72 -19.03
C ASP A 126 19.39 1.45 -17.57
N ASP A 127 18.47 2.26 -17.02
CA ASP A 127 18.08 2.31 -15.61
C ASP A 127 16.88 1.42 -15.26
N GLU A 128 16.21 0.84 -16.24
CA GLU A 128 14.97 0.07 -16.03
C GLU A 128 15.12 -1.44 -16.15
N ASP A 129 16.34 -1.96 -16.00
CA ASP A 129 16.49 -3.39 -15.85
C ASP A 129 15.79 -3.88 -14.57
N SER A 130 15.39 -5.14 -14.53
CA SER A 130 14.66 -5.69 -13.39
C SER A 130 14.88 -7.18 -13.20
N ILE A 131 14.68 -7.64 -11.96
CA ILE A 131 14.62 -9.04 -11.59
C ILE A 131 13.16 -9.39 -11.34
N GLU A 132 12.67 -10.45 -11.95
CA GLU A 132 11.32 -10.97 -11.73
C GLU A 132 11.37 -12.40 -11.19
N LYS A 133 10.45 -12.73 -10.29
CA LYS A 133 10.18 -14.10 -9.86
C LYS A 133 9.20 -14.75 -10.82
N GLU A 134 9.61 -15.89 -11.35
CA GLU A 134 8.79 -16.66 -12.27
C GLU A 134 7.68 -17.41 -11.54
N GLU A 135 6.55 -17.55 -12.21
CA GLU A 135 5.42 -18.35 -11.72
C GLU A 135 5.85 -19.82 -11.59
N GLN A 136 5.62 -20.41 -10.42
CA GLN A 136 5.95 -21.81 -10.16
C GLN A 136 4.70 -22.69 -10.27
N PRO A 137 4.82 -23.96 -10.70
CA PRO A 137 3.70 -24.89 -10.70
C PRO A 137 3.05 -24.99 -9.32
N GLY A 138 1.72 -24.79 -9.26
CA GLY A 138 0.96 -24.84 -8.01
C GLY A 138 0.88 -23.53 -7.22
N CYS A 139 1.56 -22.47 -7.67
CA CYS A 139 1.43 -21.13 -7.12
C CYS A 139 0.30 -20.33 -7.80
N VAL A 140 -0.12 -19.23 -7.18
CA VAL A 140 -1.00 -18.26 -7.82
C VAL A 140 -0.43 -17.75 -9.14
N SER A 141 -1.32 -17.49 -10.10
CA SER A 141 -0.90 -16.93 -11.38
C SER A 141 -0.47 -15.47 -11.26
N ARG A 142 0.34 -15.02 -12.21
CA ARG A 142 0.74 -13.61 -12.33
C ARG A 142 -0.45 -12.64 -12.28
N CYS A 143 -1.55 -12.96 -12.96
CA CYS A 143 -2.74 -12.09 -12.95
C CYS A 143 -3.43 -12.08 -11.59
N ALA A 144 -3.44 -13.21 -10.88
CA ALA A 144 -3.97 -13.28 -9.52
C ALA A 144 -3.11 -12.48 -8.54
N PHE A 145 -1.77 -12.56 -8.67
CA PHE A 145 -0.84 -11.72 -7.91
C PHE A 145 -1.15 -10.23 -8.08
N TYR A 146 -1.24 -9.74 -9.32
CA TYR A 146 -1.48 -8.32 -9.56
C TYR A 146 -2.81 -7.86 -8.98
N ARG A 147 -3.88 -8.66 -9.14
CA ARG A 147 -5.17 -8.36 -8.51
C ARG A 147 -5.06 -8.28 -6.99
N TYR A 148 -4.38 -9.23 -6.37
CA TYR A 148 -4.12 -9.23 -4.93
C TYR A 148 -3.39 -7.95 -4.50
N THR A 149 -2.29 -7.59 -5.18
CA THR A 149 -1.51 -6.39 -4.82
C THR A 149 -2.31 -5.10 -5.02
N THR A 150 -3.13 -5.02 -6.07
CA THR A 150 -4.04 -3.89 -6.28
C THR A 150 -5.06 -3.80 -5.15
N GLN A 151 -5.70 -4.92 -4.81
CA GLN A 151 -6.70 -4.95 -3.75
C GLN A 151 -6.09 -4.59 -2.38
N GLN A 152 -4.88 -5.08 -2.08
CA GLN A 152 -4.16 -4.74 -0.86
C GLN A 152 -3.84 -3.24 -0.81
N ASN A 153 -3.31 -2.68 -1.90
CA ASN A 153 -2.98 -1.25 -1.97
C ASN A 153 -4.23 -0.36 -1.80
N GLU A 154 -5.35 -0.75 -2.42
CA GLU A 154 -6.62 -0.04 -2.27
C GLU A 154 -7.13 -0.10 -0.83
N LEU A 155 -7.03 -1.26 -0.17
CA LEU A 155 -7.40 -1.41 1.23
C LEU A 155 -6.51 -0.54 2.15
N ASP A 156 -5.20 -0.57 1.93
CA ASP A 156 -4.25 0.23 2.71
C ASP A 156 -4.47 1.73 2.50
N GLU A 157 -4.87 2.14 1.29
CA GLU A 157 -5.27 3.52 1.01
C GLU A 157 -6.56 3.90 1.73
N ASP A 158 -7.60 3.06 1.67
CA ASP A 158 -8.86 3.29 2.37
C ASP A 158 -8.67 3.41 3.89
N ILE A 159 -7.88 2.51 4.49
CA ILE A 159 -7.52 2.57 5.92
C ILE A 159 -6.83 3.90 6.25
N ARG A 160 -5.87 4.33 5.42
CA ARG A 160 -5.15 5.59 5.61
C ARG A 160 -6.08 6.80 5.52
N MET A 161 -7.01 6.79 4.57
CA MET A 161 -7.97 7.88 4.39
C MET A 161 -8.94 7.96 5.58
N VAL A 162 -9.45 6.82 6.04
CA VAL A 162 -10.30 6.74 7.25
C VAL A 162 -9.57 7.32 8.45
N ALA A 163 -8.33 6.91 8.70
CA ALA A 163 -7.53 7.43 9.80
C ALA A 163 -7.31 8.95 9.71
N ALA A 164 -7.10 9.48 8.50
CA ALA A 164 -6.94 10.92 8.29
C ALA A 164 -8.24 11.70 8.56
N VAL A 165 -9.39 11.17 8.14
CA VAL A 165 -10.70 11.78 8.41
C VAL A 165 -11.04 11.71 9.90
N ASP A 166 -10.70 10.62 10.57
CA ASP A 166 -10.83 10.50 12.03
C ASP A 166 -9.98 11.51 12.77
N ALA A 167 -8.75 11.75 12.33
CA ALA A 167 -7.91 12.80 12.89
C ALA A 167 -8.51 14.21 12.71
N ILE A 168 -9.13 14.49 11.56
CA ILE A 168 -9.84 15.75 11.29
C ILE A 168 -11.03 15.95 12.23
N LEU A 169 -11.78 14.88 12.54
CA LEU A 169 -12.90 14.93 13.47
C LEU A 169 -12.43 15.02 14.93
N ALA A 170 -11.39 14.28 15.30
CA ALA A 170 -10.83 14.26 16.64
C ALA A 170 -10.20 15.61 17.05
N SER A 171 -9.51 16.30 16.13
CA SER A 171 -8.94 17.63 16.39
C SER A 171 -9.99 18.70 16.70
N ARG A 172 -11.28 18.38 16.49
CA ARG A 172 -12.43 19.27 16.66
C ARG A 172 -13.32 18.90 17.83
N SER A 173 -13.11 17.74 18.46
CA SER A 173 -13.74 17.44 19.74
C SER A 173 -13.15 18.40 20.78
N PRO A 174 -13.97 19.22 21.47
CA PRO A 174 -13.43 20.10 22.49
C PRO A 174 -12.70 19.23 23.51
N LYS A 175 -11.42 19.54 23.78
CA LYS A 175 -10.82 19.12 25.03
C LYS A 175 -11.77 19.63 26.10
N LEU A 176 -12.46 18.73 26.79
CA LEU A 176 -13.14 19.03 28.04
C LEU A 176 -12.04 19.44 29.02
N GLN A 177 -11.59 20.67 28.88
CA GLN A 177 -10.84 21.37 29.89
C GLN A 177 -11.86 21.56 30.99
N ARG A 178 -11.88 20.61 31.94
CA ARG A 178 -12.53 20.79 33.23
C ARG A 178 -11.98 22.10 33.76
N CYS A 179 -12.75 23.17 33.64
CA CYS A 179 -12.64 24.28 34.55
C CYS A 179 -12.97 23.68 35.91
N SER A 180 -11.94 23.32 36.68
CA SER A 180 -12.09 23.22 38.12
C SER A 180 -12.44 24.63 38.57
N ASP A 181 -13.72 24.80 38.89
CA ASP A 181 -14.22 25.94 39.64
C ASP A 181 -13.56 25.91 41.02
N ASP A 182 -12.42 26.57 41.15
CA ASP A 182 -11.95 27.04 42.46
C ASP A 182 -12.61 28.40 42.72
N HIS A 183 -13.90 28.34 43.06
CA HIS A 183 -14.54 29.33 43.92
C HIS A 183 -14.12 29.04 45.35
N HIS A 184 -13.23 29.87 45.89
CA HIS A 184 -13.18 30.09 47.33
C HIS A 184 -13.60 31.53 47.63
N ASP A 185 -14.81 31.58 48.16
CA ASP A 185 -15.44 32.68 48.86
C ASP A 185 -14.62 33.12 50.09
N HIS A 186 -14.74 34.42 50.35
CA HIS A 186 -14.55 35.18 51.60
C HIS A 186 -13.14 35.57 52.06
#